data_AF-A0A843IPK0-F1
#
_entry.id   AF-A0A843IPK0-F1
#
_cell.length_a   1.000
_cell.length_b   1.000
_cell.length_c   1.000
_cell.angle_alpha   90.00
_cell.angle_beta   90.00
_cell.angle_gamma   90.00
#
_symmetry.space_group_name_H-M   'P 1'
#
loop_
_entity.id
_entity.type
_entity.pdbx_description
1 polymer ?
#
loop_
_entity_poly.entity_id
_entity_poly.type
_entity_poly.pdbx_seq_one_letter_code
_entity_poly.pdbx_strand_id
1 'polypeptide(L)'
;MYNEEEKQELMNELKEMETFKADTGDEGKVLQEDLKKFFIDGEGDEEDLIFRIELYFYAFKLFCRKQVKIDRNQFTIFLNDSLLDYHLINLVKKDMTDFELEIEAVKENNEVLINLNFILHF
;
A
#
# COMPACT_ATOMS: atom_id res chain seq x y z
N MET A 1 15.30 14.68 15.62
CA MET A 1 14.57 15.91 15.27
C MET A 1 15.17 16.39 13.98
N TYR A 2 14.39 16.44 12.90
CA TYR A 2 14.94 16.64 11.57
C TYR A 2 15.69 17.97 11.44
N ASN A 3 16.81 17.94 10.71
CA ASN A 3 17.60 19.11 10.36
C ASN A 3 16.91 19.94 9.25
N GLU A 4 17.43 21.11 8.91
CA GLU A 4 16.77 22.01 7.92
C GLU A 4 16.76 21.45 6.50
N GLU A 5 17.75 20.63 6.11
CA GLU A 5 17.83 19.99 4.80
C GLU A 5 16.85 18.81 4.72
N GLU A 6 16.85 17.92 5.71
CA GLU A 6 15.86 16.82 5.86
C GLU A 6 14.41 17.35 5.83
N LYS A 7 14.14 18.52 6.44
CA LYS A 7 12.83 19.17 6.36
C LYS A 7 12.52 19.70 4.96
N GLN A 8 13.50 20.26 4.25
CA GLN A 8 13.28 20.77 2.89
C GLN A 8 13.06 19.63 1.90
N GLU A 9 13.78 18.53 2.06
CA GLU A 9 13.61 17.29 1.29
C GLU A 9 12.19 16.73 1.52
N LEU A 10 11.80 16.50 2.78
CA LEU A 10 10.43 16.06 3.14
C LEU A 10 9.34 17.04 2.66
N MET A 11 9.57 18.36 2.73
CA MET A 11 8.63 19.38 2.24
C MET A 11 8.60 19.51 0.71
N ASN A 12 9.57 18.95 -0.01
CA ASN A 12 9.54 18.81 -1.46
C ASN A 12 8.84 17.50 -1.86
N GLU A 13 9.15 16.38 -1.22
CA GLU A 13 8.41 15.11 -1.37
C GLU A 13 6.90 15.32 -1.12
N LEU A 14 6.52 16.05 -0.05
CA LEU A 14 5.13 16.37 0.26
C LEU A 14 4.47 17.28 -0.79
N LYS A 15 5.22 18.14 -1.49
CA LYS A 15 4.71 18.95 -2.62
C LYS A 15 4.59 18.15 -3.90
N GLU A 16 5.52 17.24 -4.14
CA GLU A 16 5.41 16.26 -5.23
C GLU A 16 4.16 15.39 -4.98
N MET A 17 3.90 14.95 -3.75
CA MET A 17 2.63 14.31 -3.35
C MET A 17 1.39 15.20 -3.51
N GLU A 18 1.44 16.50 -3.19
CA GLU A 18 0.33 17.42 -3.51
C GLU A 18 0.10 17.60 -5.01
N THR A 19 1.15 17.43 -5.82
CA THR A 19 1.06 17.42 -7.29
C THR A 19 0.55 16.06 -7.80
N PHE A 20 0.91 14.98 -7.11
CA PHE A 20 0.48 13.59 -7.39
C PHE A 20 -1.01 13.35 -7.17
N LYS A 21 -1.71 14.24 -6.43
CA LYS A 21 -3.18 14.28 -6.31
C LYS A 21 -3.92 14.46 -7.66
N ALA A 22 -3.21 14.61 -8.78
CA ALA A 22 -3.76 14.93 -10.10
C ALA A 22 -3.98 13.72 -11.05
N ASP A 23 -3.32 12.57 -10.85
CA ASP A 23 -3.33 11.46 -11.83
C ASP A 23 -3.58 10.05 -11.23
N THR A 24 -4.05 9.94 -9.99
CA THR A 24 -4.34 8.65 -9.32
C THR A 24 -5.52 7.86 -9.94
N GLY A 25 -6.04 8.27 -11.09
CA GLY A 25 -7.24 7.72 -11.71
C GLY A 25 -7.06 6.29 -12.25
N ASP A 26 -5.85 5.92 -12.67
CA ASP A 26 -5.58 4.62 -13.32
C ASP A 26 -4.55 3.74 -12.58
N GLU A 27 -3.72 4.27 -11.67
CA GLU A 27 -2.69 3.47 -10.97
C GLU A 27 -3.29 2.28 -10.18
N GLY A 28 -4.41 2.49 -9.49
CA GLY A 28 -5.14 1.42 -8.80
C GLY A 28 -5.81 0.42 -9.75
N LYS A 29 -6.10 0.81 -11.01
CA LYS A 29 -6.57 -0.14 -12.04
C LYS A 29 -5.41 -0.99 -12.54
N VAL A 30 -4.29 -0.35 -12.88
CA VAL A 30 -3.06 -1.02 -13.34
C VAL A 30 -2.60 -2.06 -12.30
N LEU A 31 -2.54 -1.68 -11.02
CA LEU A 31 -2.20 -2.64 -9.96
C LEU A 31 -3.19 -3.80 -9.86
N GLN A 32 -4.50 -3.57 -10.00
CA GLN A 32 -5.49 -4.67 -10.03
C GLN A 32 -5.32 -5.57 -11.25
N GLU A 33 -5.01 -5.03 -12.42
CA GLU A 33 -4.74 -5.80 -13.64
C GLU A 33 -3.49 -6.66 -13.48
N ASP A 34 -2.39 -6.11 -12.94
CA ASP A 34 -1.16 -6.85 -12.65
C ASP A 34 -1.38 -7.97 -11.61
N LEU A 35 -2.07 -7.67 -10.50
CA LEU A 35 -2.41 -8.66 -9.46
C LEU A 35 -3.32 -9.77 -9.99
N LYS A 36 -4.36 -9.42 -10.77
CA LYS A 36 -5.25 -10.39 -11.42
C LYS A 36 -4.47 -11.29 -12.36
N LYS A 37 -3.60 -10.71 -13.19
CA LYS A 37 -2.76 -11.45 -14.13
C LYS A 37 -1.81 -12.42 -13.41
N PHE A 38 -1.23 -12.01 -12.29
CA PHE A 38 -0.37 -12.86 -11.46
C PHE A 38 -1.15 -14.00 -10.80
N PHE A 39 -2.30 -13.72 -10.17
CA PHE A 39 -3.07 -14.73 -9.42
C PHE A 39 -3.96 -15.65 -10.27
N ILE A 40 -4.50 -15.16 -11.40
CA ILE A 40 -5.42 -15.91 -12.28
C ILE A 40 -4.65 -16.61 -13.40
N ASP A 41 -3.92 -15.83 -14.20
CA ASP A 41 -3.29 -16.31 -15.42
C ASP A 41 -1.93 -16.97 -15.15
N GLY A 42 -1.33 -16.69 -13.99
CA GLY A 42 -0.01 -17.19 -13.59
C GLY A 42 1.14 -16.49 -14.33
N GLU A 43 0.90 -15.29 -14.86
CA GLU A 43 1.90 -14.49 -15.56
C GLU A 43 2.33 -13.27 -14.74
N GLY A 44 3.63 -13.10 -14.53
CA GLY A 44 4.23 -11.95 -13.86
C GLY A 44 5.52 -12.31 -13.14
N ASP A 45 6.14 -11.32 -12.52
CA ASP A 45 7.28 -11.49 -11.61
C ASP A 45 6.88 -11.01 -10.20
N GLU A 46 7.31 -11.74 -9.17
CA GLU A 46 6.92 -11.47 -7.78
C GLU A 46 7.64 -10.24 -7.19
N GLU A 47 8.90 -9.98 -7.57
CA GLU A 47 9.66 -8.84 -7.08
C GLU A 47 9.16 -7.53 -7.73
N ASP A 48 8.90 -7.53 -9.04
CA ASP A 48 8.26 -6.40 -9.75
C ASP A 48 6.86 -6.10 -9.17
N LEU A 49 6.08 -7.13 -8.83
CA LEU A 49 4.74 -6.98 -8.27
C LEU A 49 4.77 -6.46 -6.82
N ILE A 50 5.65 -7.00 -5.96
CA ILE A 50 5.89 -6.47 -4.61
C ILE A 50 6.29 -5.00 -4.70
N PHE A 51 7.25 -4.66 -5.56
CA PHE A 51 7.69 -3.28 -5.76
C PHE A 51 6.55 -2.37 -6.26
N ARG A 52 5.65 -2.87 -7.11
CA ARG A 52 4.48 -2.10 -7.56
C ARG A 52 3.45 -1.89 -6.46
N ILE A 53 3.21 -2.87 -5.59
CA ILE A 53 2.37 -2.70 -4.40
C ILE A 53 3.03 -1.67 -3.47
N GLU A 54 4.33 -1.80 -3.18
CA GLU A 54 5.06 -0.87 -2.31
C GLU A 54 5.13 0.56 -2.90
N LEU A 55 5.12 0.72 -4.23
CA LEU A 55 4.98 2.00 -4.92
C LEU A 55 3.55 2.57 -4.86
N TYR A 56 2.52 1.75 -4.99
CA TYR A 56 1.13 2.22 -4.89
C TYR A 56 0.77 2.61 -3.45
N PHE A 57 1.20 1.81 -2.48
CA PHE A 57 1.12 2.13 -1.06
C PHE A 57 2.26 3.08 -0.60
N TYR A 58 3.00 3.72 -1.52
CA TYR A 58 4.03 4.71 -1.20
C TYR A 58 3.42 6.01 -0.63
N ALA A 59 2.15 6.30 -0.90
CA ALA A 59 1.40 7.34 -0.19
C ALA A 59 1.19 7.01 1.31
N PHE A 60 1.30 5.74 1.69
CA PHE A 60 1.26 5.22 3.07
C PHE A 60 2.68 4.98 3.64
N LYS A 61 3.75 5.50 2.99
CA LYS A 61 5.18 5.20 3.21
C LYS A 61 5.66 5.06 4.65
N LEU A 62 5.26 6.00 5.51
CA LEU A 62 5.77 6.12 6.87
C LEU A 62 5.37 4.93 7.76
N PHE A 63 4.43 4.12 7.27
CA PHE A 63 3.81 3.00 7.96
C PHE A 63 4.20 1.65 7.38
N CYS A 64 4.47 1.54 6.07
CA CYS A 64 4.94 0.32 5.39
C CYS A 64 6.41 -0.01 5.73
N ARG A 65 6.69 -0.43 6.97
CA ARG A 65 8.05 -0.76 7.44
C ARG A 65 8.44 -2.23 7.31
N LYS A 66 7.62 -3.02 6.61
CA LYS A 66 7.88 -4.42 6.29
C LYS A 66 7.49 -4.68 4.85
N GLN A 67 8.25 -5.57 4.21
CA GLN A 67 7.97 -6.09 2.88
C GLN A 67 6.53 -6.61 2.78
N VAL A 68 5.86 -6.31 1.67
CA VAL A 68 4.55 -6.89 1.35
C VAL A 68 4.67 -8.41 1.23
N LYS A 69 3.79 -9.15 1.89
CA LYS A 69 3.68 -10.61 1.69
C LYS A 69 2.61 -10.90 0.66
N ILE A 70 2.99 -11.59 -0.41
CA ILE A 70 2.06 -12.13 -1.39
C ILE A 70 1.82 -13.60 -1.04
N ASP A 71 0.56 -13.95 -0.83
CA ASP A 71 0.06 -15.32 -0.66
C ASP A 71 -0.93 -15.61 -1.79
N ARG A 72 -1.35 -16.87 -1.96
CA ARG A 72 -2.28 -17.21 -3.06
C ARG A 72 -3.62 -16.49 -2.89
N ASN A 73 -3.96 -15.62 -3.85
CA ASN A 73 -5.16 -14.78 -3.91
C ASN A 73 -5.25 -13.70 -2.81
N GLN A 74 -4.18 -13.43 -2.06
CA GLN A 74 -4.19 -12.36 -1.05
C GLN A 74 -2.83 -11.69 -0.90
N PHE A 75 -2.80 -10.44 -0.42
CA PHE A 75 -1.54 -9.82 0.01
C PHE A 75 -1.70 -9.03 1.29
N THR A 76 -0.71 -9.16 2.18
CA THR A 76 -0.65 -8.50 3.49
C THR A 76 0.36 -7.36 3.48
N ILE A 77 -0.13 -6.15 3.79
CA ILE A 77 0.67 -4.94 3.99
C ILE A 77 0.67 -4.57 5.47
N PHE A 78 1.84 -4.30 6.03
CA PHE A 78 2.01 -3.94 7.44
C PHE A 78 2.03 -2.43 7.61
N LEU A 79 1.25 -1.89 8.54
CA LEU A 79 1.23 -0.47 8.91
C LEU A 79 1.69 -0.28 10.37
N ASN A 80 2.71 0.56 10.55
CA ASN A 80 3.29 0.93 11.84
C ASN A 80 2.65 2.18 12.50
N ASP A 81 1.46 2.65 12.09
CA ASP A 81 0.75 3.69 12.85
C ASP A 81 -0.25 3.11 13.87
N SER A 82 -0.25 3.74 15.03
CA SER A 82 -1.31 3.68 16.05
C SER A 82 -2.64 4.31 15.60
N LEU A 83 -2.62 5.18 14.59
CA LEU A 83 -3.74 5.98 14.09
C LEU A 83 -3.90 5.79 12.57
N LEU A 84 -4.64 4.77 12.14
CA LEU A 84 -5.06 4.70 10.73
C LEU A 84 -6.05 5.83 10.44
N ASP A 85 -5.71 6.69 9.49
CA ASP A 85 -6.69 7.62 8.90
C ASP A 85 -7.68 6.82 8.05
N TYR A 86 -8.90 6.69 8.57
CA TYR A 86 -10.01 6.03 7.91
C TYR A 86 -10.36 6.66 6.55
N HIS A 87 -10.03 7.93 6.30
CA HIS A 87 -10.19 8.53 4.98
C HIS A 87 -9.27 7.87 3.95
N LEU A 88 -7.99 7.65 4.30
CA LEU A 88 -7.01 7.04 3.41
C LEU A 88 -7.36 5.58 3.11
N ILE A 89 -7.81 4.80 4.11
CA ILE A 89 -8.33 3.43 3.88
C ILE A 89 -9.45 3.44 2.82
N ASN A 90 -10.38 4.38 2.92
CA ASN A 90 -11.52 4.51 2.01
C ASN A 90 -11.15 5.06 0.62
N LEU A 91 -9.92 5.52 0.39
CA LEU A 91 -9.40 5.74 -0.96
C LEU A 91 -8.98 4.40 -1.56
N VAL A 92 -8.11 3.64 -0.88
CA VAL A 92 -7.69 2.30 -1.35
C VAL A 92 -8.88 1.38 -1.61
N LYS A 93 -9.89 1.34 -0.72
CA LYS A 93 -11.10 0.51 -0.92
C LYS A 93 -12.01 0.95 -2.09
N LYS A 94 -11.82 2.15 -2.65
CA LYS A 94 -12.52 2.59 -3.88
C LYS A 94 -11.72 2.26 -5.12
N ASP A 95 -10.41 2.31 -5.03
CA ASP A 95 -9.52 2.16 -6.16
C ASP A 95 -9.16 0.67 -6.39
N MET A 96 -9.24 -0.17 -5.34
CA MET A 96 -9.07 -1.63 -5.35
C MET A 96 -10.41 -2.38 -5.27
N THR A 97 -11.34 -2.11 -6.20
CA THR A 97 -12.72 -2.65 -6.19
C THR A 97 -12.87 -4.16 -6.21
N ASP A 98 -11.92 -4.90 -6.78
CA ASP A 98 -11.99 -6.37 -6.89
C ASP A 98 -11.55 -7.11 -5.62
N PHE A 99 -11.02 -6.38 -4.63
CA PHE A 99 -10.42 -6.95 -3.41
C PHE A 99 -11.23 -6.59 -2.18
N GLU A 100 -11.53 -7.57 -1.32
CA GLU A 100 -11.96 -7.30 0.04
C GLU A 100 -10.75 -6.89 0.88
N LEU A 101 -10.90 -5.82 1.67
CA LEU A 101 -9.89 -5.41 2.65
C LEU A 101 -10.36 -5.79 4.06
N GLU A 102 -9.65 -6.75 4.65
CA GLU A 102 -9.65 -7.08 6.08
C GLU A 102 -8.56 -6.29 6.83
N ILE A 103 -8.80 -6.02 8.12
CA ILE A 103 -7.87 -5.28 8.98
C ILE A 103 -7.62 -6.08 10.26
N GLU A 104 -6.38 -6.54 10.46
CA GLU A 104 -5.95 -7.31 11.64
C GLU A 104 -4.93 -6.50 12.46
N ALA A 105 -4.98 -6.61 13.80
CA ALA A 105 -3.98 -6.01 14.68
C ALA A 105 -3.07 -7.09 15.29
N VAL A 106 -1.80 -7.12 14.87
CA VAL A 106 -0.80 -8.11 15.31
C VAL A 106 0.19 -7.46 16.27
N LYS A 107 0.44 -8.11 17.41
CA LYS A 107 1.46 -7.66 18.37
C LYS A 107 2.78 -8.38 18.13
N GLU A 108 3.83 -7.63 17.83
CA GLU A 108 5.16 -8.17 17.52
C GLU A 108 6.25 -7.31 18.17
N ASN A 109 7.24 -7.93 18.83
CA ASN A 109 8.37 -7.24 19.47
C ASN A 109 7.98 -6.07 20.42
N ASN A 110 6.81 -6.17 21.05
CA ASN A 110 6.11 -5.15 21.86
C ASN A 110 5.49 -3.95 21.11
N GLU A 111 5.68 -3.83 19.79
CA GLU A 111 4.86 -2.95 18.95
C GLU A 111 3.50 -3.62 18.62
N VAL A 112 2.53 -2.82 18.22
CA VAL A 112 1.28 -3.27 17.59
C VAL A 112 1.31 -2.78 16.15
N LEU A 113 1.25 -3.71 15.22
CA LEU A 113 1.21 -3.48 13.78
C LEU A 113 -0.22 -3.73 13.29
N ILE A 114 -0.66 -2.94 12.32
CA ILE A 114 -1.95 -3.15 11.66
C ILE A 114 -1.70 -3.74 10.28
N ASN A 115 -2.16 -4.96 10.08
CA ASN A 115 -2.14 -5.63 8.79
C ASN A 115 -3.36 -5.17 7.98
N LEU A 116 -3.13 -4.73 6.75
CA LEU A 116 -4.13 -4.65 5.71
C LEU A 116 -4.01 -5.91 4.85
N ASN A 117 -4.98 -6.83 4.94
CA ASN A 117 -5.02 -8.03 4.10
C ASN A 117 -6.04 -7.82 2.97
N PHE A 118 -5.57 -7.85 1.73
CA PHE A 118 -6.39 -7.68 0.53
C PHE A 118 -6.66 -9.05 -0.08
N ILE A 119 -7.91 -9.52 -0.02
CA ILE A 119 -8.36 -10.83 -0.48
C ILE A 119 -9.08 -10.67 -1.83
N LEU A 120 -8.62 -11.40 -2.85
CA LEU A 120 -9.22 -11.41 -4.17
C LEU A 120 -10.31 -12.49 -4.26
N HIS A 121 -11.56 -12.06 -4.54
CA HIS A 121 -12.72 -12.95 -4.67
C HIS A 121 -12.96 -13.39 -6.11
N PHE A 122 -13.37 -14.65 -6.29
CA PHE A 122 -13.58 -15.33 -7.59
C PHE A 122 -14.81 -16.26 -7.54
#